data_AF-W1NSA2-F1
#
_entry.id   AF-W1NSA2-F1
#
_cell.length_a   1.000
_cell.length_b   1.000
_cell.length_c   1.000
_cell.angle_alpha   90.00
_cell.angle_beta   90.00
_cell.angle_gamma   90.00
#
_symmetry.space_group_name_H-M   'P 1'
#
loop_
_entity.id
_entity.type
_entity.pdbx_description
1 polymer ?
#
loop_
_entity_poly.entity_id
_entity_poly.type
_entity_poly.pdbx_seq_one_letter_code
_entity_poly.pdbx_strand_id
1 'polypeptide(L)'
;MVLKTQGEEQEKAMKEAEEALKTLERGGLIFGGEAISIVDISANCLSIWLEVFGEAIGTKFIDSEKFPLICSWIEEFTSIDLVKESFPPRDKLLAYHKRLL
;
A
#
# COMPACT_ATOMS: atom_id res chain seq x y z
N MET A 1 12.83 -7.23 3.87
CA MET A 1 11.65 -6.35 3.75
C MET A 1 12.14 -5.02 3.23
N VAL A 2 11.59 -4.50 2.13
CA VAL A 2 12.07 -3.30 1.39
C VAL A 2 12.51 -2.16 2.32
N LEU A 3 11.74 -1.93 3.37
CA LEU A 3 11.99 -0.90 4.38
C LEU A 3 13.37 -1.00 5.03
N LYS A 4 13.87 -2.20 5.32
CA LYS A 4 15.11 -2.41 6.10
C LYS A 4 16.36 -2.64 5.26
N THR A 5 16.26 -2.57 3.93
CA THR A 5 17.37 -2.80 3.00
C THR A 5 17.83 -1.48 2.40
N GLN A 6 19.09 -1.41 1.93
CA GLN A 6 19.68 -0.21 1.32
C GLN A 6 20.42 -0.57 0.01
N GLY A 7 20.66 0.43 -0.84
CA GLY A 7 21.42 0.27 -2.08
C GLY A 7 20.77 -0.73 -3.05
N GLU A 8 21.59 -1.58 -3.66
CA GLU A 8 21.15 -2.56 -4.67
C GLU A 8 20.10 -3.54 -4.15
N GLU A 9 20.17 -3.92 -2.87
CA GLU A 9 19.21 -4.84 -2.25
C GLU A 9 17.82 -4.17 -2.10
N GLN A 10 17.79 -2.88 -1.80
CA GLN A 10 16.54 -2.11 -1.76
C GLN A 10 15.95 -1.96 -3.16
N GLU A 11 16.77 -1.66 -4.16
CA GLU A 11 16.32 -1.53 -5.54
C GLU A 11 15.72 -2.85 -6.07
N LYS A 12 16.37 -3.97 -5.78
CA LYS A 12 15.84 -5.30 -6.13
C LYS A 12 14.51 -5.57 -5.43
N ALA A 13 14.43 -5.32 -4.13
CA ALA A 13 13.19 -5.54 -3.37
C ALA A 13 12.06 -4.61 -3.84
N MET A 14 12.38 -3.38 -4.26
CA MET A 14 11.41 -2.45 -4.87
C MET A 14 10.89 -2.98 -6.20
N LYS A 15 11.75 -3.55 -7.05
CA LYS A 15 11.33 -4.17 -8.32
C LYS A 15 10.41 -5.36 -8.10
N GLU A 16 10.75 -6.24 -7.15
CA GLU A 16 9.90 -7.38 -6.77
C GLU A 16 8.52 -6.91 -6.24
N ALA A 17 8.51 -5.86 -5.42
CA ALA A 17 7.26 -5.26 -4.94
C ALA A 17 6.44 -4.65 -6.10
N GLU A 18 7.09 -3.97 -7.05
CA GLU A 18 6.43 -3.41 -8.23
C GLU A 18 5.78 -4.50 -9.10
N GLU A 19 6.45 -5.64 -9.31
CA GLU A 19 5.90 -6.77 -10.06
C GLU A 19 4.70 -7.41 -9.36
N ALA A 20 4.74 -7.52 -8.03
CA ALA A 20 3.61 -7.98 -7.24
C ALA A 20 2.41 -7.02 -7.37
N LEU A 21 2.64 -5.71 -7.27
CA LEU A 21 1.60 -4.69 -7.46
C LEU A 21 1.02 -4.70 -8.87
N LYS A 22 1.84 -4.90 -9.91
CA LYS A 22 1.36 -5.07 -11.30
C LYS A 22 0.45 -6.28 -11.46
N THR A 23 0.72 -7.34 -10.70
CA THR A 23 -0.14 -8.54 -10.71
C THR A 23 -1.46 -8.27 -10.03
N LEU A 24 -1.44 -7.54 -8.91
CA LEU A 24 -2.65 -7.12 -8.20
C LEU A 24 -3.52 -6.18 -9.04
N GLU A 25 -2.90 -5.19 -9.69
CA GLU A 25 -3.57 -4.22 -10.58
C GLU A 25 -4.39 -4.92 -11.69
N ARG A 26 -3.85 -6.00 -12.25
CA ARG A 26 -4.55 -6.81 -13.28
C ARG A 26 -5.71 -7.64 -12.72
N GLY A 27 -5.76 -7.85 -11.40
CA GLY A 27 -6.74 -8.69 -10.73
C GLY A 27 -8.08 -8.03 -10.44
N GLY A 28 -8.17 -6.69 -10.51
CA GLY A 28 -9.41 -5.92 -10.28
C GLY A 28 -9.57 -5.37 -8.85
N LEU A 29 -10.58 -4.50 -8.67
CA LEU A 29 -10.85 -3.72 -7.44
C LEU A 29 -11.62 -4.51 -6.36
N ILE A 30 -12.42 -5.50 -6.78
CA ILE A 30 -13.17 -6.38 -5.88
C ILE A 30 -12.79 -7.81 -6.24
N PHE A 31 -11.93 -8.41 -5.44
CA PHE A 31 -11.53 -9.80 -5.65
C PHE A 31 -12.68 -10.76 -5.30
N GLY A 32 -13.64 -10.31 -4.49
CA GLY A 32 -14.81 -11.08 -4.04
C GLY A 32 -16.10 -10.97 -4.87
N GLY A 33 -16.17 -10.13 -5.91
CA GLY A 33 -17.40 -9.89 -6.66
C GLY A 33 -18.45 -9.09 -5.89
N GLU A 34 -19.55 -9.70 -5.44
CA GLU A 34 -20.69 -9.00 -4.78
C GLU A 34 -20.52 -8.79 -3.26
N ALA A 35 -19.50 -9.40 -2.64
CA ALA A 35 -19.23 -9.27 -1.20
C ALA A 35 -17.74 -9.09 -0.90
N ILE A 36 -17.43 -8.39 0.20
CA ILE A 36 -16.06 -8.21 0.70
C ILE A 36 -15.45 -9.59 1.00
N SER A 37 -14.39 -9.94 0.29
CA SER A 37 -13.62 -11.17 0.49
C SER A 37 -12.42 -10.95 1.43
N ILE A 38 -11.79 -12.05 1.84
CA ILE A 38 -10.53 -12.00 2.59
C ILE A 38 -9.40 -11.31 1.81
N VAL A 39 -9.45 -11.37 0.47
CA VAL A 39 -8.47 -10.71 -0.38
C VAL A 39 -8.70 -9.20 -0.34
N ASP A 40 -9.96 -8.76 -0.32
CA ASP A 40 -10.29 -7.34 -0.15
C ASP A 40 -9.81 -6.86 1.22
N ILE A 41 -10.05 -7.60 2.32
CA ILE A 41 -9.53 -7.27 3.66
C ILE A 41 -7.99 -7.25 3.72
N SER A 42 -7.32 -8.16 3.02
CA SER A 42 -5.86 -8.24 3.02
C SER A 42 -5.24 -7.11 2.19
N ALA A 43 -5.82 -6.82 1.03
CA ALA A 43 -5.47 -5.67 0.22
C ALA A 43 -5.70 -4.39 1.02
N ASN A 44 -6.84 -4.28 1.73
CA ASN A 44 -7.23 -3.13 2.56
C ASN A 44 -6.14 -2.73 3.56
N CYS A 45 -5.51 -3.71 4.22
CA CYS A 45 -4.35 -3.42 5.08
C CYS A 45 -3.20 -2.77 4.32
N LEU A 46 -2.93 -3.17 3.07
CA LEU A 46 -1.82 -2.65 2.28
C LEU A 46 -2.00 -1.17 1.88
N SER A 47 -3.25 -0.69 1.72
CA SER A 47 -3.56 0.67 1.27
C SER A 47 -2.82 1.76 2.05
N ILE A 48 -2.92 1.73 3.38
CA ILE A 48 -2.33 2.71 4.29
C ILE A 48 -0.83 2.52 4.43
N TRP A 49 -0.38 1.26 4.45
CA TRP A 49 1.03 0.95 4.65
C TRP A 49 1.89 1.33 3.45
N LEU A 50 1.39 1.17 2.22
CA LEU A 50 2.17 1.46 1.00
C LEU A 50 2.51 2.96 0.89
N GLU A 51 1.60 3.86 1.26
CA GLU A 51 1.91 5.29 1.33
C GLU A 51 2.90 5.62 2.45
N VAL A 52 2.64 5.14 3.66
CA VAL A 52 3.48 5.42 4.83
C VAL A 52 4.90 4.90 4.62
N PHE A 53 5.04 3.69 4.09
CA PHE A 53 6.32 3.07 3.81
C PHE A 53 7.06 3.76 2.70
N GLY A 54 6.35 4.14 1.63
CA GLY A 54 6.94 4.91 0.53
C GLY A 54 7.57 6.19 1.07
N GLU A 55 6.78 6.99 1.78
CA GLU A 55 7.26 8.25 2.34
C GLU A 55 8.38 8.05 3.38
N ALA A 56 8.34 6.96 4.16
CA ALA A 56 9.35 6.69 5.18
C ALA A 56 10.74 6.39 4.57
N ILE A 57 10.81 5.76 3.40
CA ILE A 57 12.08 5.50 2.67
C ILE A 57 12.33 6.48 1.51
N GLY A 58 11.51 7.53 1.37
CA GLY A 58 11.67 8.53 0.31
C GLY A 58 11.36 8.01 -1.10
N THR A 59 10.49 7.01 -1.23
CA THR A 59 10.05 6.45 -2.52
C THR A 59 8.52 6.47 -2.65
N LYS A 60 8.00 6.05 -3.79
CA LYS A 60 6.56 5.88 -4.02
C LYS A 60 6.29 4.46 -4.48
N PHE A 61 5.58 3.67 -3.67
CA PHE A 61 5.21 2.30 -4.03
C PHE A 61 4.11 2.25 -5.09
N ILE A 62 3.12 3.13 -4.95
CA ILE A 62 1.96 3.19 -5.83
C ILE A 62 1.96 4.53 -6.55
N ASP A 63 1.96 4.50 -7.87
CA ASP A 63 1.82 5.66 -8.72
C ASP A 63 0.55 5.54 -9.58
N SER A 64 -0.22 6.62 -9.70
CA SER A 64 -1.50 6.64 -10.41
C SER A 64 -1.38 6.40 -11.91
N GLU A 65 -0.22 6.64 -12.52
CA GLU A 65 0.02 6.30 -13.93
C GLU A 65 0.25 4.79 -14.10
N LYS A 66 0.88 4.15 -13.11
CA LYS A 66 1.22 2.73 -13.15
C LYS A 66 0.12 1.82 -12.60
N PHE A 67 -0.62 2.29 -11.61
CA PHE A 67 -1.58 1.52 -10.81
C PHE A 67 -2.89 2.28 -10.59
N PRO A 68 -3.58 2.71 -11.66
CA PRO A 68 -4.80 3.51 -11.54
C PRO A 68 -5.92 2.82 -10.75
N LEU A 69 -6.10 1.50 -10.88
CA LEU A 69 -7.12 0.76 -10.16
C LEU A 69 -6.79 0.67 -8.68
N ILE A 70 -5.57 0.26 -8.33
CA ILE A 70 -5.15 0.23 -6.92
C ILE A 70 -5.30 1.63 -6.29
N CYS A 71 -4.89 2.71 -6.96
CA CYS A 71 -5.10 4.07 -6.46
C CYS A 71 -6.57 4.39 -6.19
N SER A 72 -7.45 4.14 -7.18
CA SER A 72 -8.89 4.38 -7.03
C SER A 72 -9.49 3.62 -5.87
N TRP A 73 -9.10 2.34 -5.69
CA TRP A 73 -9.60 1.53 -4.59
C TRP A 73 -9.05 1.96 -3.23
N ILE A 74 -7.80 2.43 -3.14
CA ILE A 74 -7.26 3.02 -1.90
C ILE A 74 -8.07 4.25 -1.52
N GLU A 75 -8.35 5.14 -2.48
CA GLU A 75 -9.15 6.34 -2.25
C GLU A 75 -10.56 6.00 -1.78
N GLU A 76 -11.25 5.08 -2.47
CA GLU A 76 -12.58 4.62 -2.07
C GLU A 76 -12.57 3.98 -0.68
N PHE A 77 -11.62 3.09 -0.39
CA PHE A 77 -11.56 2.39 0.88
C PHE A 77 -11.23 3.31 2.06
N THR A 78 -10.23 4.18 1.90
CA THR A 78 -9.86 5.15 2.93
C THR A 78 -10.91 6.24 3.12
N SER A 79 -11.87 6.38 2.19
CA SER A 79 -13.04 7.26 2.37
C SER A 79 -14.07 6.72 3.36
N ILE A 80 -14.08 5.41 3.64
CA ILE A 80 -15.02 4.76 4.57
C ILE A 80 -14.70 5.17 6.01
N ASP A 81 -15.69 5.70 6.73
CA ASP A 81 -15.47 6.25 8.08
C ASP A 81 -14.98 5.21 9.08
N LEU A 82 -15.52 3.99 9.05
CA LEU A 82 -15.03 2.87 9.87
C LEU A 82 -13.53 2.61 9.65
N VAL A 83 -13.08 2.72 8.40
CA VAL A 83 -11.67 2.53 8.04
C VAL A 83 -10.85 3.66 8.61
N LYS A 84 -11.23 4.92 8.37
CA LYS A 84 -10.54 6.09 8.93
C LYS A 84 -10.38 6.02 10.45
N GLU A 85 -11.40 5.55 11.15
CA GLU A 85 -11.40 5.42 12.61
C GLU A 85 -10.59 4.22 13.12
N SER A 86 -10.38 3.19 12.29
CA SER A 86 -9.68 1.96 12.68
C SER A 86 -8.16 2.09 12.71
N PHE A 87 -7.58 3.09 12.05
CA PHE A 87 -6.12 3.23 11.95
C PHE A 87 -5.57 4.33 12.87
N PRO A 88 -4.34 4.14 13.40
CA PRO A 88 -3.65 5.22 14.08
C PRO A 88 -3.46 6.42 13.13
N PRO A 89 -3.40 7.66 13.66
CA PRO A 89 -3.16 8.84 12.83
C PRO A 89 -1.93 8.66 11.92
N ARG A 90 -2.08 8.96 10.62
CA ARG A 90 -1.05 8.80 9.58
C ARG A 90 0.30 9.37 10.01
N ASP A 91 0.30 10.57 10.57
CA ASP A 91 1.53 11.26 11.01
C ASP A 91 2.27 10.48 12.12
N LYS A 92 1.53 9.80 13.01
CA LYS A 92 2.13 8.95 14.04
C LYS A 92 2.72 7.69 13.45
N LEU A 93 2.02 7.06 12.48
CA LEU A 93 2.53 5.88 11.78
C LEU A 93 3.81 6.22 11.00
N LEU A 94 3.82 7.33 10.29
CA LEU A 94 4.97 7.80 9.53
C LEU A 94 6.15 8.13 10.44
N ALA A 95 5.94 8.90 11.51
CA ALA A 95 7.00 9.24 12.46
C ALA A 95 7.61 7.99 13.12
N TYR A 96 6.76 7.01 13.46
CA TYR A 96 7.21 5.72 14.00
C TYR A 96 8.09 4.96 13.01
N HIS A 97 7.67 4.86 11.74
CA HIS A 97 8.44 4.13 10.73
C HIS A 97 9.72 4.86 10.34
N LYS A 98 9.70 6.19 10.16
CA LYS A 98 10.92 6.99 9.95
C LYS A 98 11.95 6.84 11.08
N ARG A 99 11.51 6.54 12.31
CA ARG A 99 12.41 6.27 13.45
C ARG A 99 12.99 4.84 13.42
N LEU A 100 12.29 3.89 12.82
CA LEU A 100 12.71 2.48 12.76
C LEU A 100 13.66 2.17 11.60
N LEU A 101 13.78 3.10 10.65
CA LEU A 101 14.60 3.01 9.44
C LEU A 101 15.86 3.86 9.62
#